data_AF-A0A7C4DYI0-F1
#
_entry.id   AF-A0A7C4DYI0-F1
#
_cell.length_a   1.000
_cell.length_b   1.000
_cell.length_c   1.000
_cell.angle_alpha   90.00
_cell.angle_beta   90.00
_cell.angle_gamma   90.00
#
_symmetry.space_group_name_H-M   'P 1'
#
loop_
_entity.id
_entity.type
_entity.pdbx_description
1 polymer ?
#
loop_
_entity_poly.entity_id
_entity_poly.type
_entity_poly.pdbx_seq_one_letter_code
_entity_poly.pdbx_strand_id
1 'polypeptide(L)'
;MGEVGILVKPPTLRAARECLENICRLRAQSILFNLPDCIEESLVSLSRGEISYDQFLKVLEEKLPYPSSAWIKEYEPIIKELCNVSRDIDIYCYMDSQTLKEHVETSMDIALLTLKSIVSEKIDIDSWLHILKKMVTREEYLRSFRKILRVCNSYDRVLCVSGFEGKYLKKKLSEEDVYSWVKYLGQPYHFTPLEILKKILLRREVSKDIVEKLVREHIKFIREYVYYMPYIEAVERWVEEKLYWIPPRIRYRDL
;
A
#
# COMPACT_ATOMS: atom_id res chain seq x y z
N MET A 1 -14.20 23.20 9.54
CA MET A 1 -13.99 21.74 9.72
C MET A 1 -13.14 21.29 8.56
N GLY A 2 -12.01 20.64 8.85
CA GLY A 2 -11.12 20.14 7.82
C GLY A 2 -11.76 19.01 7.00
N GLU A 3 -11.32 18.89 5.76
CA GLU A 3 -11.69 17.86 4.80
C GLU A 3 -10.51 16.90 4.58
N VAL A 4 -10.81 15.60 4.56
CA VAL A 4 -9.83 14.56 4.29
C VAL A 4 -10.18 13.80 3.01
N GLY A 5 -9.32 13.91 2.01
CA GLY A 5 -9.39 13.13 0.79
C GLY A 5 -8.59 11.84 0.88
N ILE A 6 -9.26 10.69 0.84
CA ILE A 6 -8.60 9.38 0.89
C ILE A 6 -8.41 8.86 -0.53
N LEU A 7 -7.15 8.76 -0.95
CA LEU A 7 -6.73 8.20 -2.23
C LEU A 7 -6.40 6.72 -2.05
N VAL A 8 -7.28 5.83 -2.48
CA VAL A 8 -7.05 4.38 -2.44
C VAL A 8 -6.21 3.98 -3.65
N LYS A 9 -4.93 3.69 -3.41
CA LYS A 9 -3.90 3.46 -4.43
C LYS A 9 -3.45 1.99 -4.45
N PRO A 10 -3.86 1.18 -5.45
CA PRO A 10 -3.23 -0.12 -5.67
C PRO A 10 -1.77 0.00 -6.15
N PRO A 11 -0.96 -1.08 -6.11
CA PRO A 11 0.43 -1.07 -6.55
C PRO A 11 0.59 -1.17 -8.07
N THR A 12 0.09 -0.16 -8.79
CA THR A 12 0.24 -0.03 -10.26
C THR A 12 0.83 1.33 -10.63
N LEU A 13 1.51 1.44 -11.77
CA LEU A 13 2.03 2.71 -12.28
C LEU A 13 0.90 3.67 -12.60
N ARG A 14 -0.21 3.15 -13.15
CA ARG A 14 -1.40 3.95 -13.42
C ARG A 14 -1.94 4.61 -12.15
N ALA A 15 -2.11 3.85 -11.06
CA ALA A 15 -2.58 4.41 -9.80
C ALA A 15 -1.58 5.40 -9.20
N ALA A 16 -0.28 5.19 -9.37
CA ALA A 16 0.74 6.13 -8.93
C ALA A 16 0.67 7.47 -9.68
N ARG A 17 0.48 7.44 -11.01
CA ARG A 17 0.29 8.65 -11.84
C ARG A 17 -0.97 9.40 -11.45
N GLU A 18 -2.11 8.71 -11.37
CA GLU A 18 -3.37 9.31 -10.93
C GLU A 18 -3.23 9.88 -9.50
N CYS A 19 -2.42 9.27 -8.63
CA CYS A 19 -2.15 9.81 -7.30
C CYS A 19 -1.41 11.16 -7.37
N LEU A 20 -0.35 11.25 -8.16
CA LEU A 20 0.40 12.49 -8.38
C LEU A 20 -0.48 13.60 -8.97
N GLU A 21 -1.29 13.29 -9.97
CA GLU A 21 -2.26 14.24 -10.55
C GLU A 21 -3.23 14.79 -9.50
N ASN A 22 -3.75 13.93 -8.61
CA ASN A 22 -4.65 14.36 -7.56
C ASN A 22 -3.94 15.18 -6.48
N ILE A 23 -2.69 14.85 -6.14
CA ILE A 23 -1.86 15.65 -5.25
C ILE A 23 -1.72 17.09 -5.80
N CYS A 24 -1.37 17.23 -7.08
CA CYS A 24 -1.24 18.55 -7.73
C CYS A 24 -2.57 19.30 -7.81
N ARG A 25 -3.65 18.62 -8.21
CA ARG A 25 -4.94 19.24 -8.49
C ARG A 25 -5.68 19.70 -7.24
N LEU A 26 -5.58 18.93 -6.15
CA LEU A 26 -6.42 19.14 -4.96
C LEU A 26 -5.83 20.15 -3.97
N ARG A 27 -4.57 20.56 -4.15
CA ARG A 27 -3.91 21.62 -3.35
C ARG A 27 -4.11 21.43 -1.84
N ALA A 28 -3.77 20.22 -1.39
CA ALA A 28 -3.79 19.87 0.03
C ALA A 28 -2.71 20.62 0.78
N GLN A 29 -2.95 20.89 2.07
CA GLN A 29 -1.96 21.46 2.97
C GLN A 29 -1.01 20.38 3.50
N SER A 30 -1.52 19.16 3.65
CA SER A 30 -0.71 18.01 4.05
C SER A 30 -1.05 16.72 3.30
N ILE A 31 -0.06 15.85 3.18
CA ILE A 31 -0.17 14.51 2.59
C ILE A 31 0.31 13.47 3.60
N LEU A 32 -0.51 12.45 3.81
CA LEU A 32 -0.24 11.28 4.64
C LEU A 32 0.03 10.07 3.73
N PHE A 33 1.22 9.48 3.85
CA PHE A 33 1.58 8.23 3.17
C PHE A 33 1.54 7.04 4.13
N ASN A 34 1.11 5.88 3.63
CA ASN A 34 1.25 4.61 4.34
C ASN A 34 2.69 4.08 4.28
N LEU A 35 3.62 4.89 4.77
CA LEU A 35 5.04 4.59 4.83
C LEU A 35 5.50 4.64 6.29
N PRO A 36 6.63 3.98 6.63
CA PRO A 36 7.20 4.04 7.97
C PRO A 36 7.54 5.45 8.41
N ASP A 37 7.24 5.79 9.66
CA ASP A 37 7.52 7.10 10.25
C ASP A 37 9.01 7.38 10.40
N CYS A 38 9.85 6.35 10.55
CA CYS A 38 11.30 6.51 10.63
C CYS A 38 11.92 7.19 9.40
N ILE A 39 11.28 7.13 8.22
CA ILE A 39 11.77 7.75 6.98
C ILE A 39 11.11 9.11 6.67
N GLU A 40 10.20 9.59 7.52
CA GLU A 40 9.40 10.81 7.30
C GLU A 40 10.28 12.05 7.07
N GLU A 41 11.25 12.30 7.94
CA GLU A 41 12.16 13.45 7.82
C GLU A 41 12.93 13.46 6.50
N SER A 42 13.40 12.30 6.06
CA SER A 42 14.16 12.17 4.81
C SER A 42 13.27 12.29 3.59
N LEU A 43 12.00 11.88 3.70
CA LEU A 43 11.00 12.10 2.66
C LEU A 43 10.67 13.60 2.52
N VAL A 44 10.60 14.34 3.64
CA VAL A 44 10.44 15.80 3.66
C VAL A 44 11.65 16.50 3.04
N SER A 45 12.88 16.11 3.41
CA SER A 45 14.08 16.67 2.79
C SER A 45 14.15 16.39 1.29
N LEU A 46 13.74 15.20 0.84
CA LEU A 46 13.65 14.88 -0.58
C LEU A 46 12.60 15.75 -1.29
N SER A 47 11.42 15.95 -0.70
CA SER A 47 10.36 16.76 -1.30
C SER A 47 10.71 18.25 -1.40
N ARG A 48 11.59 18.74 -0.52
CA ARG A 48 12.14 20.10 -0.56
C ARG A 48 13.35 20.24 -1.50
N GLY A 49 13.84 19.13 -2.05
CA GLY A 49 15.04 19.12 -2.89
C GLY A 49 16.35 19.30 -2.12
N GLU A 50 16.33 19.09 -0.80
CA GLU A 50 17.52 19.19 0.07
C GLU A 50 18.46 17.99 -0.11
N ILE A 51 17.92 16.83 -0.50
CA ILE A 51 18.67 15.60 -0.82
C ILE A 51 18.23 15.03 -2.17
N SER A 52 19.14 14.31 -2.83
CA SER A 52 18.82 13.55 -4.05
C SER A 52 18.09 12.24 -3.74
N TYR A 53 17.46 11.64 -4.75
CA TYR A 53 16.86 10.32 -4.62
C TYR A 53 17.89 9.24 -4.21
N ASP A 54 19.11 9.30 -4.74
CA ASP A 54 20.18 8.36 -4.37
C ASP A 54 20.62 8.52 -2.91
N GLN A 55 20.65 9.76 -2.38
CA GLN A 55 20.91 10.01 -0.97
C GLN A 55 19.75 9.49 -0.10
N PHE A 56 18.51 9.67 -0.54
CA PHE A 56 17.34 9.11 0.13
C PHE A 56 17.43 7.58 0.21
N LEU A 57 17.82 6.89 -0.87
CA LEU A 57 18.02 5.43 -0.86
C LEU A 57 19.04 4.96 0.19
N LYS A 58 20.14 5.69 0.39
CA LYS A 58 21.11 5.40 1.45
C LYS A 58 20.50 5.48 2.85
N VAL A 59 19.64 6.47 3.10
CA VAL A 59 18.92 6.56 4.39
C VAL A 59 17.98 5.37 4.58
N LEU A 60 17.34 4.88 3.51
CA LEU A 60 16.49 3.71 3.62
C LEU A 60 17.29 2.47 4.04
N GLU A 61 18.51 2.29 3.53
CA GLU A 61 19.40 1.19 3.92
C GLU A 61 19.74 1.22 5.41
N GLU A 62 19.84 2.41 6.02
CA GLU A 62 20.10 2.57 7.46
C GLU A 62 18.85 2.37 8.32
N LYS A 63 17.69 2.79 7.84
CA LYS A 63 16.46 2.89 8.65
C LYS A 63 15.45 1.75 8.41
N LEU A 64 15.52 1.06 7.28
CA LEU A 64 14.57 0.01 6.91
C LEU A 64 15.23 -1.37 6.81
N PRO A 65 14.49 -2.46 7.10
CA PRO A 65 15.02 -3.80 6.97
C PRO A 65 15.39 -4.18 5.54
N TYR A 66 16.45 -4.96 5.38
CA TYR A 66 16.88 -5.42 4.06
C TYR A 66 15.86 -6.39 3.42
N PRO A 67 15.58 -6.28 2.09
CA PRO A 67 16.04 -5.22 1.19
C PRO A 67 15.22 -3.92 1.39
N SER A 68 15.89 -2.83 1.76
CA SER A 68 15.24 -1.57 2.19
C SER A 68 14.30 -0.96 1.15
N SER A 69 14.70 -1.02 -0.13
CA SER A 69 13.93 -0.47 -1.24
C SER A 69 12.61 -1.21 -1.52
N ALA A 70 12.47 -2.48 -1.08
CA ALA A 70 11.24 -3.23 -1.26
C ALA A 70 10.07 -2.63 -0.48
N TRP A 71 10.34 -2.06 0.70
CA TRP A 71 9.35 -1.46 1.61
C TRP A 71 8.68 -0.21 1.04
N ILE A 72 9.33 0.47 0.10
CA ILE A 72 8.80 1.68 -0.53
C ILE A 72 8.46 1.46 -2.02
N LYS A 73 8.61 0.23 -2.53
CA LYS A 73 8.61 -0.04 -3.97
C LYS A 73 7.33 0.44 -4.65
N GLU A 74 6.19 0.27 -3.99
CA GLU A 74 4.88 0.69 -4.50
C GLU A 74 4.67 2.22 -4.55
N TYR A 75 5.51 2.96 -3.82
CA TYR A 75 5.52 4.42 -3.74
C TYR A 75 6.66 5.03 -4.54
N GLU A 76 7.64 4.25 -5.02
CA GLU A 76 8.80 4.75 -5.77
C GLU A 76 8.43 5.74 -6.89
N PRO A 77 7.42 5.51 -7.75
CA PRO A 77 7.06 6.48 -8.77
C PRO A 77 6.54 7.81 -8.21
N ILE A 78 5.87 7.79 -7.05
CA ILE A 78 5.40 9.00 -6.38
C ILE A 78 6.58 9.72 -5.74
N ILE A 79 7.42 8.98 -5.02
CA ILE A 79 8.57 9.51 -4.27
C ILE A 79 9.55 10.23 -5.22
N LYS A 80 9.82 9.67 -6.40
CA LYS A 80 10.69 10.30 -7.41
C LYS A 80 10.19 11.65 -7.91
N GLU A 81 8.88 11.87 -7.88
CA GLU A 81 8.24 13.10 -8.36
C GLU A 81 7.86 14.07 -7.23
N LEU A 82 8.08 13.71 -5.96
CA LEU A 82 7.68 14.53 -4.81
C LEU A 82 8.25 15.96 -4.87
N CYS A 83 9.51 16.11 -5.25
CA CYS A 83 10.15 17.43 -5.35
C CYS A 83 9.52 18.37 -6.39
N ASN A 84 8.75 17.81 -7.34
CA ASN A 84 8.01 18.53 -8.36
C ASN A 84 6.58 18.88 -7.94
N VAL A 85 6.01 18.15 -6.98
CA VAL A 85 4.57 18.25 -6.64
C VAL A 85 4.27 18.76 -5.22
N SER A 86 5.25 18.80 -4.31
CA SER A 86 4.98 19.03 -2.87
C SER A 86 5.92 20.00 -2.17
N ARG A 87 6.43 21.04 -2.85
CA ARG A 87 7.38 22.01 -2.24
C ARG A 87 6.81 22.75 -1.02
N ASP A 88 5.50 23.01 -1.01
CA ASP A 88 4.81 23.76 0.05
C ASP A 88 3.76 22.90 0.79
N ILE A 89 3.91 21.57 0.77
CA ILE A 89 2.95 20.64 1.37
C ILE A 89 3.64 19.88 2.50
N ASP A 90 3.01 19.81 3.66
CA ASP A 90 3.55 19.05 4.80
C ASP A 90 3.34 17.54 4.59
N ILE A 91 4.41 16.76 4.71
CA ILE A 91 4.40 15.32 4.48
C ILE A 91 4.47 14.58 5.81
N TYR A 92 3.60 13.57 5.96
CA TYR A 92 3.57 12.68 7.11
C TYR A 92 3.50 11.21 6.68
N CYS A 93 4.11 10.34 7.46
CA CYS A 93 4.13 8.89 7.29
C CYS A 93 3.37 8.24 8.45
N TYR A 94 2.27 7.52 8.21
CA TYR A 94 1.40 7.08 9.32
C TYR A 94 1.61 5.63 9.80
N MET A 95 2.60 4.91 9.28
CA MET A 95 2.97 3.58 9.78
C MET A 95 4.03 3.75 10.87
N ASP A 96 3.70 3.36 12.09
CA ASP A 96 4.64 3.44 13.21
C ASP A 96 5.68 2.31 13.17
N SER A 97 6.81 2.53 13.85
CA SER A 97 7.93 1.57 13.88
C SER A 97 7.58 0.19 14.46
N GLN A 98 6.58 0.07 15.35
CA GLN A 98 6.14 -1.23 15.86
C GLN A 98 5.36 -1.99 14.78
N THR A 99 4.45 -1.29 14.08
CA THR A 99 3.77 -1.83 12.90
C THR A 99 4.76 -2.28 11.83
N LEU A 100 5.81 -1.50 11.55
CA LEU A 100 6.84 -1.90 10.59
C LEU A 100 7.48 -3.25 10.97
N LYS A 101 7.85 -3.44 12.24
CA LYS A 101 8.43 -4.72 12.72
C LYS A 101 7.47 -5.90 12.51
N GLU A 102 6.21 -5.72 12.89
CA GLU A 102 5.16 -6.73 12.71
C GLU A 102 4.98 -7.11 11.22
N HIS A 103 5.06 -6.13 10.32
CA HIS A 103 4.99 -6.35 8.87
C HIS A 103 6.22 -7.07 8.34
N VAL A 104 7.42 -6.80 8.87
CA VAL A 104 8.67 -7.49 8.51
C VAL A 104 8.61 -8.96 8.85
N GLU A 105 8.30 -9.27 10.11
CA GLU A 105 8.16 -10.65 10.58
C GLU A 105 7.12 -11.41 9.74
N THR A 106 5.95 -10.79 9.55
CA THR A 106 4.85 -11.43 8.82
C THR A 106 5.18 -11.62 7.33
N SER A 107 5.89 -10.67 6.71
CA SER A 107 6.29 -10.79 5.30
C SER A 107 7.34 -11.89 5.10
N MET A 108 8.29 -12.03 6.03
CA MET A 108 9.26 -13.12 6.02
C MET A 108 8.58 -14.48 6.20
N ASP A 109 7.65 -14.58 7.14
CA ASP A 109 6.86 -15.79 7.38
C ASP A 109 6.08 -16.22 6.12
N ILE A 110 5.42 -15.26 5.44
CA ILE A 110 4.70 -15.51 4.18
C ILE A 110 5.67 -15.98 3.08
N ALA A 111 6.82 -15.31 2.93
CA ALA A 111 7.81 -15.68 1.93
C ALA A 111 8.35 -17.10 2.16
N LEU A 112 8.67 -17.45 3.41
CA LEU A 112 9.15 -18.78 3.80
C LEU A 112 8.08 -19.85 3.59
N LEU A 113 6.82 -19.59 3.99
CA LEU A 113 5.72 -20.52 3.73
C LEU A 113 5.45 -20.70 2.25
N THR A 114 5.54 -19.63 1.46
CA THR A 114 5.39 -19.67 0.01
C THR A 114 6.47 -20.54 -0.60
N LEU A 115 7.74 -20.31 -0.24
CA LEU A 115 8.87 -21.12 -0.70
C LEU A 115 8.73 -22.59 -0.31
N LYS A 116 8.40 -22.88 0.96
CA LYS A 116 8.16 -24.24 1.45
C LYS A 116 7.03 -24.93 0.67
N SER A 117 5.95 -24.20 0.36
CA SER A 117 4.82 -24.73 -0.41
C SER A 117 5.18 -24.99 -1.87
N ILE A 118 6.05 -24.15 -2.46
CA ILE A 118 6.59 -24.36 -3.80
C ILE A 118 7.47 -25.62 -3.84
N VAL A 119 8.40 -25.76 -2.89
CA VAL A 119 9.36 -26.88 -2.86
C VAL A 119 8.70 -28.21 -2.53
N SER A 120 7.76 -28.22 -1.59
CA SER A 120 7.10 -29.47 -1.14
C SER A 120 5.85 -29.84 -1.93
N GLU A 121 5.37 -28.94 -2.79
CA GLU A 121 4.06 -29.01 -3.48
C GLU A 121 2.85 -29.19 -2.54
N LYS A 122 3.04 -28.95 -1.24
CA LYS A 122 2.02 -29.08 -0.20
C LYS A 122 1.76 -27.73 0.47
N ILE A 123 0.49 -27.40 0.69
CA ILE A 123 0.08 -26.18 1.37
C ILE A 123 -0.25 -26.52 2.83
N ASP A 124 0.52 -25.97 3.76
CA ASP A 124 0.23 -26.04 5.19
C ASP A 124 -0.80 -24.96 5.58
N ILE A 125 -2.08 -25.32 5.45
CA ILE A 125 -3.20 -24.38 5.65
C ILE A 125 -3.22 -23.80 7.06
N ASP A 126 -2.87 -24.58 8.08
CA ASP A 126 -2.93 -24.14 9.47
C ASP A 126 -1.84 -23.09 9.76
N SER A 127 -0.62 -23.31 9.25
CA SER A 127 0.45 -22.30 9.31
C SER A 127 0.08 -21.03 8.54
N TRP A 128 -0.50 -21.16 7.34
CA TRP A 128 -0.99 -20.02 6.56
C TRP A 128 -2.07 -19.23 7.32
N LEU A 129 -3.06 -19.91 7.89
CA LEU A 129 -4.10 -19.26 8.69
C LEU A 129 -3.53 -18.53 9.91
N HIS A 130 -2.56 -19.13 10.59
CA HIS A 130 -1.91 -18.51 11.74
C HIS A 130 -1.24 -17.18 11.37
N ILE A 131 -0.45 -17.17 10.29
CA ILE A 131 0.28 -15.97 9.83
C ILE A 131 -0.68 -14.92 9.27
N LEU A 132 -1.68 -15.33 8.48
CA LEU A 132 -2.67 -14.41 7.91
C LEU A 132 -3.51 -13.70 8.99
N LYS A 133 -3.77 -14.35 10.13
CA LYS A 133 -4.44 -13.70 11.27
C LYS A 133 -3.57 -12.64 11.94
N LYS A 134 -2.24 -12.78 11.91
CA LYS A 134 -1.30 -11.74 12.41
C LYS A 134 -1.27 -10.50 11.51
N MET A 135 -1.50 -10.64 10.20
CA MET A 135 -1.51 -9.52 9.23
C MET A 135 -2.62 -8.48 9.45
N VAL A 136 -3.63 -8.81 10.26
CA VAL A 136 -4.84 -8.01 10.40
C VAL A 136 -5.11 -7.78 11.88
N THR A 137 -4.28 -6.94 12.51
CA THR A 137 -4.51 -6.58 13.91
C THR A 137 -5.34 -5.30 14.01
N ARG A 138 -6.28 -5.30 14.96
CA ARG A 138 -7.04 -4.09 15.30
C ARG A 138 -6.14 -3.00 15.89
N GLU A 139 -5.08 -3.40 16.58
CA GLU A 139 -4.15 -2.48 17.25
C GLU A 139 -3.33 -1.67 16.26
N GLU A 140 -2.75 -2.32 15.24
CA GLU A 140 -2.09 -1.65 14.10
C GLU A 140 -2.99 -0.57 13.51
N TYR A 141 -4.21 -0.96 13.13
CA TYR A 141 -5.18 -0.06 12.52
C TYR A 141 -5.47 1.16 13.42
N LEU A 142 -5.61 0.96 14.74
CA LEU A 142 -5.85 2.03 15.70
C LEU A 142 -4.62 2.93 15.90
N ARG A 143 -3.39 2.41 15.83
CA ARG A 143 -2.16 3.23 15.88
C ARG A 143 -2.09 4.15 14.66
N SER A 144 -2.21 3.60 13.46
CA SER A 144 -2.24 4.39 12.22
C SER A 144 -3.38 5.41 12.20
N PHE A 145 -4.59 5.00 12.62
CA PHE A 145 -5.73 5.90 12.70
C PHE A 145 -5.48 7.10 13.62
N ARG A 146 -4.88 6.88 14.81
CA ARG A 146 -4.57 7.98 15.73
C ARG A 146 -3.58 8.98 15.13
N LYS A 147 -2.58 8.52 14.38
CA LYS A 147 -1.64 9.43 13.70
C LYS A 147 -2.34 10.22 12.60
N ILE A 148 -3.19 9.56 11.80
CA ILE A 148 -4.01 10.23 10.77
C ILE A 148 -4.93 11.29 11.39
N LEU A 149 -5.69 10.94 12.42
CA LEU A 149 -6.63 11.85 13.09
C LEU A 149 -5.92 13.09 13.65
N ARG A 150 -4.74 12.92 14.26
CA ARG A 150 -3.92 14.05 14.75
C ARG A 150 -3.58 15.04 13.64
N VAL A 151 -3.15 14.55 12.47
CA VAL A 151 -2.86 15.43 11.32
C VAL A 151 -4.14 16.06 10.79
N CYS A 152 -5.25 15.32 10.74
CA CYS A 152 -6.54 15.85 10.29
C CYS A 152 -7.07 17.00 11.17
N ASN A 153 -6.71 17.02 12.45
CA ASN A 153 -7.08 18.11 13.37
C ASN A 153 -6.19 19.35 13.23
N SER A 154 -5.04 19.24 12.56
CA SER A 154 -4.07 20.33 12.39
C SER A 154 -4.21 21.08 11.06
N TYR A 155 -4.94 20.52 10.09
CA TYR A 155 -5.04 21.06 8.73
C TYR A 155 -6.48 21.03 8.22
N ASP A 156 -6.85 22.01 7.38
CA ASP A 156 -8.18 22.09 6.77
C ASP A 156 -8.30 21.21 5.51
N ARG A 157 -7.21 20.94 4.81
CA ARG A 157 -7.21 20.08 3.61
C ARG A 157 -6.09 19.06 3.65
N VAL A 158 -6.47 17.81 3.83
CA VAL A 158 -5.53 16.69 4.01
C VAL A 158 -5.77 15.66 2.93
N LEU A 159 -4.70 15.14 2.32
CA LEU A 159 -4.77 13.94 1.49
C LEU A 159 -4.15 12.76 2.21
N CYS A 160 -4.84 11.63 2.23
CA CYS A 160 -4.34 10.39 2.78
C CYS A 160 -4.23 9.35 1.66
N VAL A 161 -3.00 8.95 1.32
CA VAL A 161 -2.74 7.86 0.38
C VAL A 161 -2.78 6.56 1.16
N SER A 162 -3.72 5.68 0.80
CA SER A 162 -4.00 4.44 1.52
C SER A 162 -4.13 3.26 0.59
N GLY A 163 -4.02 2.05 1.15
CA GLY A 163 -4.38 0.81 0.48
C GLY A 163 -5.90 0.63 0.39
N PHE A 164 -6.34 -0.60 0.12
CA PHE A 164 -7.76 -0.93 0.01
C PHE A 164 -8.55 -0.69 1.33
N GLU A 165 -7.84 -0.52 2.44
CA GLU A 165 -8.36 -0.21 3.76
C GLU A 165 -8.92 1.22 3.87
N GLY A 166 -8.67 2.11 2.90
CA GLY A 166 -9.11 3.50 2.92
C GLY A 166 -10.63 3.68 3.12
N LYS A 167 -11.47 2.71 2.72
CA LYS A 167 -12.91 2.75 3.01
C LYS A 167 -13.23 2.59 4.51
N TYR A 168 -12.42 1.80 5.24
CA TYR A 168 -12.58 1.62 6.68
C TYR A 168 -12.08 2.87 7.41
N LEU A 169 -10.99 3.46 6.93
CA LEU A 169 -10.51 4.76 7.39
C LEU A 169 -11.59 5.85 7.26
N LYS A 170 -12.26 5.96 6.10
CA LYS A 170 -13.38 6.89 5.90
C LYS A 170 -14.46 6.72 6.98
N LYS A 171 -14.90 5.48 7.19
CA LYS A 171 -15.93 5.17 8.20
C LYS A 171 -15.48 5.64 9.59
N LYS A 172 -14.25 5.32 9.98
CA LYS A 172 -13.71 5.67 11.29
C LYS A 172 -13.52 7.17 11.47
N LEU A 173 -13.12 7.90 10.43
CA LEU A 173 -13.07 9.37 10.44
C LEU A 173 -14.45 9.99 10.62
N SER A 174 -15.48 9.44 9.99
CA SER A 174 -16.86 9.91 10.19
C SER A 174 -17.38 9.66 11.62
N GLU A 175 -16.89 8.64 12.33
CA GLU A 175 -17.21 8.42 13.75
C GLU A 175 -16.57 9.47 14.67
N GLU A 176 -15.55 10.19 14.20
CA GLU A 176 -14.88 11.29 14.90
C GLU A 176 -15.28 12.67 14.32
N ASP A 177 -16.44 12.74 13.63
CA ASP A 177 -16.97 13.95 13.01
C ASP A 177 -16.05 14.62 11.96
N VAL A 178 -15.11 13.88 11.37
CA VAL A 178 -14.24 14.38 10.30
C VAL A 178 -14.88 14.15 8.93
N TYR A 179 -15.09 15.23 8.18
CA TYR A 179 -15.59 15.15 6.81
C TYR A 179 -14.54 14.51 5.90
N SER A 180 -14.91 13.41 5.24
CA SER A 180 -13.99 12.65 4.38
C SER A 180 -14.65 12.06 3.15
N TRP A 181 -13.89 11.97 2.06
CA TRP A 181 -14.27 11.29 0.82
C TRP A 181 -13.21 10.28 0.40
N VAL A 182 -13.59 9.35 -0.48
CA VAL A 182 -12.70 8.30 -1.00
C VAL A 182 -12.69 8.36 -2.51
N LYS A 183 -11.50 8.31 -3.10
CA LYS A 183 -11.30 8.13 -4.54
C LYS A 183 -10.44 6.89 -4.78
N TYR A 184 -10.95 5.97 -5.57
CA TYR A 184 -10.22 4.76 -5.99
C TYR A 184 -9.42 5.08 -7.25
N LEU A 185 -8.11 4.81 -7.20
CA LEU A 185 -7.18 5.07 -8.29
C LEU A 185 -6.92 3.79 -9.11
N GLY A 186 -6.46 3.96 -10.35
CA GLY A 186 -6.05 2.88 -11.24
C GLY A 186 -7.17 1.89 -11.56
N GLN A 187 -8.41 2.36 -11.65
CA GLN A 187 -9.57 1.51 -11.91
C GLN A 187 -9.73 1.18 -13.40
N PRO A 188 -10.17 -0.04 -13.75
CA PRO A 188 -10.50 -1.17 -12.87
C PRO A 188 -9.26 -1.89 -12.33
N TYR A 189 -9.32 -2.38 -11.09
CA TYR A 189 -8.23 -3.14 -10.44
C TYR A 189 -8.69 -4.52 -9.98
N HIS A 190 -7.91 -5.55 -10.31
CA HIS A 190 -8.12 -6.91 -9.80
C HIS A 190 -7.10 -7.22 -8.70
N PHE A 191 -7.59 -7.39 -7.47
CA PHE A 191 -6.75 -7.70 -6.31
C PHE A 191 -5.91 -8.96 -6.53
N THR A 192 -4.69 -8.95 -6.01
CA THR A 192 -3.85 -10.13 -5.86
C THR A 192 -4.50 -11.12 -4.87
N PRO A 193 -4.13 -12.41 -4.89
CA PRO A 193 -4.73 -13.40 -4.01
C PRO A 193 -4.54 -13.08 -2.50
N LEU A 194 -3.39 -12.52 -2.10
CA LEU A 194 -3.16 -12.10 -0.72
C LEU A 194 -4.00 -10.88 -0.33
N GLU A 195 -4.20 -9.90 -1.22
CA GLU A 195 -5.10 -8.79 -0.94
C GLU A 195 -6.55 -9.26 -0.77
N ILE A 196 -6.99 -10.23 -1.58
CA ILE A 196 -8.31 -10.86 -1.42
C ILE A 196 -8.40 -11.54 -0.05
N LEU A 197 -7.38 -12.31 0.36
CA LEU A 197 -7.32 -12.94 1.68
C LEU A 197 -7.41 -11.90 2.80
N LYS A 198 -6.56 -10.87 2.79
CA LYS A 198 -6.54 -9.80 3.79
C LYS A 198 -7.91 -9.11 3.89
N LYS A 199 -8.55 -8.85 2.75
CA LYS A 199 -9.89 -8.23 2.69
C LYS A 199 -11.00 -9.11 3.25
N ILE A 200 -10.92 -10.44 3.08
CA ILE A 200 -11.88 -11.39 3.67
C ILE A 200 -11.67 -11.46 5.18
N LEU A 201 -10.42 -11.61 5.63
CA LEU A 201 -10.04 -11.71 7.05
C LEU A 201 -10.42 -10.47 7.86
N LEU A 202 -10.34 -9.29 7.25
CA LEU A 202 -10.83 -8.03 7.85
C LEU A 202 -12.34 -8.01 8.12
N ARG A 203 -13.12 -8.90 7.51
CA ARG A 203 -14.59 -8.88 7.58
C ARG A 203 -15.16 -10.05 8.35
N ARG A 204 -14.54 -11.22 8.24
CA ARG A 204 -15.06 -12.48 8.77
C ARG A 204 -13.97 -13.54 8.84
N GLU A 205 -14.27 -14.61 9.56
CA GLU A 205 -13.50 -15.84 9.46
C GLU A 205 -13.58 -16.43 8.04
N VAL A 206 -12.50 -17.07 7.63
CA VAL A 206 -12.33 -17.66 6.29
C VAL A 206 -12.24 -19.17 6.44
N SER A 207 -12.95 -19.92 5.58
CA SER A 207 -12.86 -21.38 5.58
C SER A 207 -11.51 -21.85 5.05
N LYS A 208 -11.07 -23.03 5.50
CA LYS A 208 -9.82 -23.65 5.04
C LYS A 208 -9.77 -23.80 3.52
N ASP A 209 -10.88 -24.18 2.88
CA ASP A 209 -10.96 -24.34 1.42
C ASP A 209 -10.71 -23.02 0.66
N ILE A 210 -11.25 -21.90 1.15
CA ILE A 210 -11.04 -20.59 0.54
C ILE A 210 -9.57 -20.17 0.70
N VAL A 211 -8.99 -20.42 1.88
CA VAL A 211 -7.57 -20.15 2.14
C VAL A 211 -6.71 -20.96 1.19
N GLU A 212 -6.92 -22.27 1.10
CA GLU A 212 -6.14 -23.15 0.24
C GLU A 212 -6.19 -22.67 -1.22
N LYS A 213 -7.39 -22.36 -1.73
CA LYS A 213 -7.56 -21.86 -3.09
C LYS A 213 -6.79 -20.56 -3.35
N LEU A 214 -6.88 -19.59 -2.44
CA LEU A 214 -6.22 -18.29 -2.60
C LEU A 214 -4.71 -18.37 -2.38
N VAL A 215 -4.25 -19.23 -1.47
CA VAL A 215 -2.83 -19.51 -1.28
C VAL A 215 -2.24 -20.21 -2.51
N ARG A 216 -2.98 -21.15 -3.12
CA ARG A 216 -2.56 -21.80 -4.37
C ARG A 216 -2.45 -20.79 -5.51
N GLU A 217 -3.42 -19.89 -5.65
CA GLU A 217 -3.34 -18.78 -6.61
C GLU A 217 -2.21 -17.80 -6.27
N HIS A 218 -1.92 -17.56 -4.99
CA HIS A 218 -0.77 -16.72 -4.58
C HIS A 218 0.55 -17.35 -5.01
N ILE A 219 0.74 -18.65 -4.75
CA ILE A 219 1.92 -19.40 -5.19
C ILE A 219 2.06 -19.33 -6.70
N LYS A 220 0.95 -19.46 -7.44
CA LYS A 220 0.92 -19.29 -8.90
C LYS A 220 1.35 -17.88 -9.31
N PHE A 221 0.80 -16.84 -8.68
CA PHE A 221 1.18 -15.44 -8.92
C PHE A 221 2.68 -15.21 -8.70
N ILE A 222 3.26 -15.77 -7.62
CA ILE A 222 4.69 -15.65 -7.36
C ILE A 222 5.51 -16.36 -8.45
N ARG A 223 5.17 -17.62 -8.75
CA ARG A 223 5.92 -18.44 -9.71
C ARG A 223 5.87 -17.91 -11.13
N GLU A 224 4.71 -17.45 -11.59
CA GLU A 224 4.48 -17.11 -13.00
C GLU A 224 4.72 -15.62 -13.30
N TYR A 225 4.75 -14.75 -12.29
CA TYR A 225 4.89 -13.31 -12.49
C TYR A 225 6.09 -12.77 -11.72
N VAL A 226 6.05 -12.80 -10.38
CA VAL A 226 7.05 -12.11 -9.53
C VAL A 226 8.48 -12.64 -9.72
N TYR A 227 8.65 -13.92 -10.06
CA TYR A 227 9.98 -14.47 -10.35
C TYR A 227 10.61 -13.95 -11.65
N TYR A 228 9.80 -13.51 -12.61
CA TYR A 228 10.26 -13.18 -13.96
C TYR A 228 10.28 -11.68 -14.25
N MET A 229 9.60 -10.87 -13.43
CA MET A 229 9.50 -9.43 -13.65
C MET A 229 9.41 -8.64 -12.34
N PRO A 230 9.76 -7.34 -12.35
CA PRO A 230 9.58 -6.47 -11.19
C PRO A 230 8.14 -6.50 -10.65
N TYR A 231 7.99 -6.36 -9.33
CA TYR A 231 6.70 -6.53 -8.65
C TYR A 231 5.55 -5.68 -9.23
N ILE A 232 5.80 -4.41 -9.57
CA ILE A 232 4.76 -3.55 -10.16
C ILE A 232 4.31 -4.10 -11.51
N GLU A 233 5.25 -4.51 -12.37
CA GLU A 233 4.94 -5.12 -13.68
C GLU A 233 4.19 -6.45 -13.50
N ALA A 234 4.58 -7.25 -12.50
CA ALA A 234 3.91 -8.50 -12.16
C ALA A 234 2.44 -8.27 -11.77
N VAL A 235 2.16 -7.25 -10.95
CA VAL A 235 0.80 -6.88 -10.56
C VAL A 235 0.01 -6.35 -11.75
N GLU A 236 0.59 -5.47 -12.57
CA GLU A 236 -0.09 -4.94 -13.75
C GLU A 236 -0.47 -6.07 -14.71
N ARG A 237 0.46 -6.97 -15.02
CA ARG A 237 0.19 -8.13 -15.88
C ARG A 237 -0.87 -9.06 -15.30
N TRP A 238 -0.82 -9.32 -13.99
CA TRP A 238 -1.88 -10.08 -13.29
C TRP A 238 -3.25 -9.43 -13.46
N VAL A 239 -3.34 -8.11 -13.24
CA VAL A 239 -4.59 -7.36 -13.39
C VAL A 239 -5.10 -7.45 -14.83
N GLU A 240 -4.23 -7.26 -15.81
CA GLU A 240 -4.59 -7.32 -17.22
C GLU A 240 -5.15 -8.69 -17.64
N GLU A 241 -4.51 -9.78 -17.20
CA GLU A 241 -4.92 -11.14 -17.53
C GLU A 241 -6.20 -11.55 -16.78
N LYS A 242 -6.37 -11.15 -15.52
CA LYS A 242 -7.61 -11.43 -14.76
C LYS A 242 -8.80 -10.57 -15.20
N LEU A 243 -8.55 -9.44 -15.87
CA LEU A 243 -9.56 -8.58 -16.48
C LEU A 243 -9.68 -8.78 -18.00
N TYR A 244 -9.40 -9.99 -18.50
CA TYR A 244 -9.47 -10.35 -19.94
C TYR A 244 -10.80 -9.98 -20.62
N TRP A 245 -11.89 -9.89 -19.85
CA TRP A 245 -13.23 -9.57 -20.31
C TRP A 245 -13.44 -8.06 -20.57
N ILE A 246 -12.50 -7.21 -20.19
CA ILE A 246 -12.51 -5.77 -20.48
C ILE A 246 -11.72 -5.54 -21.77
N PRO A 247 -12.36 -5.06 -22.87
CA PRO A 247 -11.69 -4.87 -24.14
C PRO A 247 -10.43 -3.99 -24.01
N PRO A 248 -9.36 -4.24 -24.78
CA PRO A 248 -8.15 -3.42 -24.75
C PRO A 248 -8.35 -1.93 -25.14
N ARG A 249 -9.56 -1.53 -25.56
CA ARG A 249 -9.89 -0.19 -26.06
C ARG A 249 -9.95 0.93 -25.01
N ILE A 250 -9.58 0.65 -23.76
CA ILE A 250 -9.25 1.68 -22.74
C ILE A 250 -7.81 1.44 -22.26
N ARG A 251 -6.91 1.08 -23.18
CA ARG A 251 -5.47 0.98 -22.95
C ARG A 251 -4.79 1.85 -24.00
N TYR A 252 -4.26 2.98 -23.55
CA TYR A 252 -3.40 3.91 -24.29
C TYR A 252 -4.02 4.62 -25.50
N ARG A 253 -4.48 5.85 -25.26
CA ARG A 253 -4.05 7.07 -25.98
C ARG A 253 -4.75 8.29 -25.36
N ASP A 254 -3.95 9.34 -25.19
CA ASP A 254 -4.33 10.71 -24.90
C ASP A 254 -4.83 11.00 -23.48
N LEU A 255 -3.89 11.35 -22.59
CA LEU A 255 -3.83 12.60 -21.79
C LEU A 255 -2.57 12.60 -20.91
#